data_AF-A0A7G8J6M7-F1
#
_entry.id   AF-A0A7G8J6M7-F1
#
_cell.length_a   1.000
_cell.length_b   1.000
_cell.length_c   1.000
_cell.angle_alpha   90.00
_cell.angle_beta   90.00
_cell.angle_gamma   90.00
#
_symmetry.space_group_name_H-M   'P 1'
#
loop_
_entity.id
_entity.type
_entity.pdbx_description
1 polymer ?
#
loop_
_entity_poly.entity_id
_entity_poly.type
_entity_poly.pdbx_seq_one_letter_code
_entity_poly.pdbx_strand_id
1 'polypeptide(L)'
;MGRLAEALRANLKSVAASDARALREIDQELKAATFGVVSAEAQLTGQMDAKALLGKGCFKQQTVTTLKRLCKENGIKGFSKHKKAELCQTLEAQGIQAPPPPLESFSKKELVAMLKTFLELK
;
A
#
# COMPACT_ATOMS: atom_id res chain seq x y z
N MET A 1 -37.73 -52.25 -25.02
CA MET A 1 -36.44 -52.23 -24.29
C MET A 1 -35.94 -50.82 -23.88
N GLY A 2 -36.69 -49.72 -24.09
CA GLY A 2 -36.15 -48.35 -23.87
C GLY A 2 -36.39 -47.69 -22.50
N ARG A 3 -37.35 -48.18 -21.69
CA ARG A 3 -37.82 -47.46 -20.49
C ARG A 3 -36.78 -47.35 -19.38
N LEU A 4 -35.96 -48.40 -19.19
CA LEU A 4 -34.89 -48.42 -18.19
C LEU A 4 -33.75 -47.48 -18.58
N ALA A 5 -33.39 -47.45 -19.86
CA ALA A 5 -32.36 -46.55 -20.39
C ALA A 5 -32.79 -45.08 -20.26
N GLU A 6 -34.07 -44.78 -20.50
CA GLU A 6 -34.62 -43.43 -20.35
C GLU A 6 -34.63 -42.98 -18.88
N ALA A 7 -35.01 -43.88 -17.96
CA ALA A 7 -35.00 -43.60 -16.52
C ALA A 7 -33.57 -43.33 -16.01
N LEU A 8 -32.58 -44.10 -16.47
CA LEU A 8 -31.17 -43.89 -16.11
C LEU A 8 -30.66 -42.54 -16.63
N ARG A 9 -31.00 -42.19 -17.88
CA ARG A 9 -30.64 -40.89 -18.48
C ARG A 9 -31.24 -39.72 -17.71
N ALA A 10 -32.51 -39.84 -17.30
CA ALA A 10 -33.18 -38.84 -16.49
C ALA A 10 -32.53 -38.67 -15.10
N ASN A 11 -32.15 -39.78 -14.45
CA ASN A 11 -31.49 -39.74 -13.16
C ASN A 11 -30.10 -39.08 -13.25
N LEU A 12 -29.27 -39.48 -14.21
CA LEU A 12 -27.96 -38.87 -14.43
C LEU A 12 -28.05 -37.36 -14.72
N LYS A 13 -29.05 -36.93 -15.50
CA LYS A 13 -29.30 -35.51 -15.75
C LYS A 13 -29.70 -34.75 -14.49
N SER A 14 -30.51 -35.36 -13.62
CA SER A 14 -30.91 -34.78 -12.34
C SER A 14 -29.72 -34.63 -11.39
N VAL A 15 -28.87 -35.66 -11.29
CA VAL A 15 -27.65 -35.64 -10.47
C VAL A 15 -26.69 -34.56 -10.97
N ALA A 16 -26.39 -34.53 -12.27
CA ALA A 16 -25.52 -33.51 -12.85
C ALA A 16 -26.05 -32.07 -12.63
N ALA A 17 -27.37 -31.88 -12.68
CA ALA A 17 -27.99 -30.58 -12.39
C ALA A 17 -27.92 -30.22 -10.89
N SER A 18 -27.93 -31.21 -10.00
CA SER A 18 -27.72 -31.01 -8.56
C SER A 18 -26.28 -30.59 -8.27
N ASP A 19 -25.30 -31.30 -8.82
CA ASP A 19 -23.89 -31.01 -8.63
C ASP A 19 -23.51 -29.63 -9.17
N ALA A 20 -24.03 -29.28 -10.35
CA ALA A 20 -23.85 -27.95 -10.93
C ALA A 20 -24.45 -26.82 -10.09
N ARG A 21 -25.50 -27.09 -9.30
CA ARG A 21 -26.06 -26.11 -8.36
C ARG A 21 -25.17 -25.95 -7.14
N ALA A 22 -24.74 -27.05 -6.53
CA ALA A 22 -23.85 -27.03 -5.37
C ALA A 22 -22.53 -26.29 -5.66
N LEU A 23 -21.93 -26.51 -6.84
CA LEU A 23 -20.70 -25.81 -7.22
C LEU A 23 -20.91 -24.29 -7.40
N ARG A 24 -22.08 -23.86 -7.88
CA ARG A 24 -22.40 -22.42 -8.01
C ARG A 24 -22.65 -21.76 -6.67
N GLU A 25 -23.24 -22.47 -5.72
CA GLU A 25 -23.46 -21.98 -4.36
C GLU A 25 -22.12 -21.75 -3.66
N ILE A 26 -21.21 -22.72 -3.73
CA ILE A 26 -19.84 -22.58 -3.22
C ILE A 26 -19.11 -21.41 -3.90
N ASP A 27 -19.20 -21.26 -5.22
CA ASP A 27 -18.57 -20.14 -5.94
C ASP A 27 -19.16 -18.77 -5.51
N GLN A 28 -20.47 -18.72 -5.21
CA GLN A 28 -21.11 -17.50 -4.69
C GLN A 28 -20.65 -17.18 -3.27
N GLU A 29 -20.54 -18.17 -2.38
CA GLU A 29 -20.00 -17.97 -1.03
C GLU A 29 -18.55 -17.51 -1.06
N LEU A 30 -17.71 -18.13 -1.90
CA LEU A 30 -16.32 -17.73 -2.09
C LEU A 30 -16.22 -16.30 -2.65
N LYS A 31 -17.06 -15.95 -3.63
CA LYS A 31 -17.15 -14.58 -4.14
C LYS A 31 -17.58 -13.60 -3.04
N ALA A 32 -18.63 -13.91 -2.28
CA ALA A 32 -19.10 -13.05 -1.20
C ALA A 32 -18.01 -12.83 -0.14
N ALA A 33 -17.31 -13.89 0.27
CA ALA A 33 -16.17 -13.80 1.17
C ALA A 33 -15.03 -12.94 0.57
N THR A 34 -14.72 -13.12 -0.71
CA THR A 34 -13.68 -12.37 -1.42
C THR A 34 -14.05 -10.90 -1.61
N PHE A 35 -15.31 -10.58 -1.91
CA PHE A 35 -15.79 -9.19 -2.02
C PHE A 35 -15.65 -8.45 -0.69
N GLY A 36 -15.86 -9.11 0.46
CA GLY A 36 -15.59 -8.53 1.78
C GLY A 36 -14.12 -8.16 1.97
N VAL A 37 -13.21 -9.02 1.50
CA VAL A 37 -11.76 -8.78 1.56
C VAL A 37 -11.36 -7.62 0.62
N VAL A 38 -11.82 -7.63 -0.63
CA VAL A 38 -11.52 -6.56 -1.61
C VAL A 38 -12.08 -5.20 -1.15
N SER A 39 -13.23 -5.18 -0.48
CA SER A 39 -13.82 -3.95 0.05
C SER A 39 -13.02 -3.39 1.25
N ALA A 40 -12.48 -4.25 2.11
CA ALA A 40 -11.58 -3.84 3.20
C ALA A 40 -10.22 -3.34 2.67
N GLU A 41 -9.68 -3.96 1.63
CA GLU A 41 -8.46 -3.50 0.94
C GLU A 41 -8.67 -2.14 0.27
N ALA A 42 -9.85 -1.90 -0.34
CA ALA A 42 -10.21 -0.62 -0.95
C ALA A 42 -10.45 0.51 0.08
N GLN A 43 -10.83 0.19 1.33
CA GLN A 43 -10.98 1.19 2.39
C GLN A 43 -9.63 1.72 2.90
N LEU A 44 -8.57 0.90 2.88
CA LEU A 44 -7.21 1.30 3.27
C LEU A 44 -6.47 2.07 2.18
N THR A 45 -6.92 2.01 0.92
CA THR A 45 -6.35 2.77 -0.20
C THR A 45 -6.97 4.17 -0.36
N GLY A 46 -7.79 4.60 0.61
CA GLY A 46 -8.20 6.00 0.75
C GLY A 46 -6.97 6.89 0.61
N GLN A 47 -6.95 7.68 -0.47
CA GLN A 47 -5.83 8.49 -0.94
C GLN A 47 -5.51 9.64 0.03
N MET A 48 -5.10 9.33 1.26
CA MET A 48 -4.28 10.24 2.02
C MET A 48 -2.87 10.06 1.52
N ASP A 49 -2.23 11.16 1.09
CA ASP A 49 -0.79 11.18 0.88
C ASP A 49 -0.13 10.79 2.21
N ALA A 50 0.17 9.51 2.42
CA ALA A 50 0.81 9.01 3.63
C ALA A 50 2.14 9.74 3.90
N LYS A 51 2.76 10.27 2.84
CA LYS A 51 3.93 11.14 2.90
C LYS A 51 3.63 12.51 3.53
N ALA A 52 2.42 13.05 3.40
CA ALA A 52 2.01 14.30 4.04
C ALA A 52 1.93 14.16 5.57
N LEU A 53 1.56 12.97 6.07
CA LEU A 53 1.52 12.68 7.51
C LEU A 53 2.91 12.71 8.17
N LEU A 54 3.96 12.38 7.40
CA LEU A 54 5.35 12.42 7.87
C LEU A 54 5.89 13.86 8.04
N GLY A 55 5.13 14.86 7.58
CA GLY A 55 5.49 16.27 7.71
C GLY A 55 6.62 16.71 6.78
N LYS A 56 7.02 17.98 6.94
CA LYS A 56 8.17 18.55 6.23
C LYS A 56 9.45 18.02 6.84
N GLY A 57 10.23 17.26 6.08
CA GLY A 57 11.53 16.79 6.55
C GLY A 57 12.55 17.92 6.70
N CYS A 58 13.65 17.62 7.37
CA CYS A 58 14.77 18.54 7.54
C CYS A 58 16.06 17.91 6.99
N PHE A 59 16.81 18.66 6.18
CA PHE A 59 18.11 18.21 5.65
C PHE A 59 19.11 17.86 6.76
N LYS A 60 18.99 18.48 7.94
CA LYS A 60 19.88 18.21 9.10
C LYS A 60 19.71 16.79 9.64
N GLN A 61 18.52 16.19 9.51
CA GLN A 61 18.24 14.83 9.94
C GLN A 61 18.71 13.77 8.93
N GLN A 62 19.06 14.18 7.71
CA GLN A 62 19.50 13.29 6.65
C GLN A 62 20.99 12.94 6.76
N THR A 63 21.36 11.81 6.18
CA THR A 63 22.75 11.34 6.10
C THR A 63 23.53 12.08 5.00
N VAL A 64 24.86 12.10 5.09
CA VAL A 64 25.69 12.75 4.05
C VAL A 64 25.51 12.08 2.68
N THR A 65 25.26 10.77 2.65
CA THR A 65 25.00 10.01 1.42
C THR A 65 23.70 10.42 0.74
N THR A 66 22.62 10.58 1.52
CA THR A 66 21.33 11.04 1.00
C THR A 66 21.39 12.50 0.53
N LEU A 67 22.10 13.38 1.26
CA LEU A 67 22.32 14.77 0.83
C LEU A 67 23.12 14.84 -0.49
N LYS A 68 24.19 14.07 -0.64
CA LYS A 68 24.95 14.00 -1.92
C LYS A 68 24.11 13.45 -3.06
N ARG A 69 23.27 12.45 -2.80
CA ARG A 69 22.32 11.92 -3.78
C ARG A 69 21.34 12.99 -4.24
N LEU A 70 20.75 13.74 -3.30
CA LEU A 70 19.85 14.86 -3.61
C LEU A 70 20.55 15.95 -4.44
N CYS A 71 21.79 16.29 -4.11
CA CYS A 71 22.57 17.23 -4.92
C CYS A 71 22.75 16.72 -6.36
N LYS A 72 23.01 15.42 -6.55
CA LYS A 72 23.13 14.81 -7.89
C LYS A 72 21.80 14.81 -8.64
N GLU A 73 20.70 14.43 -7.99
CA GLU A 73 19.36 14.39 -8.58
C GLU A 73 18.88 15.78 -9.02
N ASN A 74 19.27 16.82 -8.29
CA ASN A 74 18.94 18.22 -8.62
C ASN A 74 20.02 18.91 -9.48
N GLY A 75 20.98 18.15 -10.04
CA GLY A 75 21.97 18.68 -10.98
C GLY A 75 23.03 19.62 -10.39
N ILE A 76 23.16 19.69 -9.06
CA ILE A 76 24.16 20.50 -8.38
C ILE A 76 25.54 19.89 -8.65
N LYS A 77 26.53 20.71 -9.02
CA LYS A 77 27.92 20.27 -9.28
C LYS A 77 28.85 20.74 -8.15
N GLY A 78 30.01 20.09 -7.98
CA GLY A 78 31.03 20.51 -7.01
C GLY A 78 30.81 20.07 -5.56
N PHE A 79 29.76 19.31 -5.26
CA PHE A 79 29.41 18.88 -3.90
C PHE A 79 30.32 17.78 -3.30
N SER A 80 31.30 17.27 -4.04
CA SER A 80 32.11 16.11 -3.66
C SER A 80 32.88 16.33 -2.35
N LYS A 81 33.35 17.57 -2.14
CA LYS A 81 34.15 18.00 -0.99
C LYS A 81 33.33 18.70 0.10
N HIS A 82 32.04 18.95 -0.13
CA HIS A 82 31.22 19.69 0.82
C HIS A 82 30.95 18.89 2.09
N LYS A 83 31.03 19.58 3.22
CA LYS A 83 30.63 19.02 4.53
C LYS A 83 29.10 19.01 4.65
N LYS A 84 28.56 18.27 5.63
CA LYS A 84 27.11 18.13 5.84
C LYS A 84 26.38 19.47 5.89
N ALA A 85 26.93 20.46 6.60
CA ALA A 85 26.35 21.80 6.71
C ALA A 85 26.30 22.55 5.36
N GLU A 86 27.36 22.46 4.58
CA GLU A 86 27.46 23.08 3.25
C GLU A 86 26.49 22.42 2.26
N LEU A 87 26.34 21.09 2.31
CA LEU A 87 25.34 20.37 1.51
C LEU A 87 23.92 20.85 1.84
N CYS A 88 23.57 20.98 3.12
CA CYS A 88 22.26 21.51 3.52
C CYS A 88 22.04 22.93 3.00
N GLN A 89 23.02 23.83 3.16
CA GLN A 89 22.92 25.20 2.66
C GLN A 89 22.74 25.27 1.15
N THR A 90 23.46 24.44 0.38
CA THR A 90 23.29 24.39 -1.07
C THR A 90 21.91 23.90 -1.50
N LEU A 91 21.34 22.95 -0.77
CA LEU A 91 20.00 22.42 -1.06
C LEU A 91 18.90 23.44 -0.67
N GLU A 92 19.07 24.12 0.46
CA GLU A 92 18.19 25.21 0.91
C GLU A 92 18.25 26.41 -0.04
N ALA A 93 19.45 26.81 -0.50
CA ALA A 93 19.64 27.92 -1.43
C ALA A 93 19.03 27.65 -2.83
N GLN A 94 18.96 26.39 -3.24
CA GLN A 94 18.30 25.98 -4.48
C GLN A 94 16.78 25.80 -4.31
N GLY A 95 16.22 26.08 -3.12
CA GLY A 95 14.79 25.95 -2.85
C GLY A 95 14.28 24.50 -2.90
N ILE A 96 15.18 23.51 -2.77
CA ILE A 96 14.81 22.10 -2.87
C ILE A 96 14.04 21.73 -1.60
N GLN A 97 12.88 21.11 -1.77
CA GLN A 97 12.11 20.61 -0.64
C GLN A 97 12.82 19.40 -0.02
N ALA A 98 13.08 19.48 1.29
CA ALA A 98 13.68 18.36 2.00
C ALA A 98 12.78 17.13 1.95
N PRO A 99 13.33 15.93 1.65
CA PRO A 99 12.53 14.73 1.66
C PRO A 99 11.97 14.48 3.07
N PRO A 100 10.76 13.90 3.18
CA PRO A 100 10.17 13.58 4.47
C PRO A 100 11.11 12.70 5.29
N PRO A 101 11.06 12.82 6.63
CA PRO A 101 11.90 12.04 7.51
C PRO A 101 11.59 10.53 7.34
N PRO A 102 12.60 9.66 7.51
CA PRO A 102 12.40 8.21 7.44
C PRO A 102 11.54 7.73 8.60
N LEU A 103 10.73 6.68 8.38
CA LEU A 103 9.82 6.13 9.40
C LEU A 103 10.56 5.66 10.65
N GLU A 104 11.79 5.18 10.46
CA GLU A 104 12.67 4.65 11.50
C GLU A 104 13.17 5.73 12.46
N SER A 105 13.04 7.01 12.10
CA SER A 105 13.45 8.13 12.96
C SER A 105 12.41 8.51 14.01
N PHE A 106 11.15 8.08 13.83
CA PHE A 106 10.07 8.40 14.77
C PHE A 106 10.11 7.48 15.99
N SER A 107 9.85 8.04 17.15
CA SER A 107 9.65 7.26 18.37
C SER A 107 8.34 6.46 18.32
N LYS A 108 8.27 5.38 19.10
CA LYS A 108 7.03 4.58 19.23
C LYS A 108 5.81 5.45 19.60
N LYS A 109 5.99 6.47 20.44
CA LYS A 109 4.91 7.38 20.84
C LYS A 109 4.37 8.19 19.66
N GLU A 110 5.27 8.71 18.82
CA GLU A 110 4.91 9.49 17.64
C GLU A 110 4.23 8.63 16.58
N LEU A 111 4.78 7.44 16.30
CA LEU A 111 4.14 6.49 15.38
C LEU A 111 2.73 6.10 15.83
N VAL A 112 2.55 5.84 17.13
CA VAL A 112 1.22 5.53 17.70
C VAL A 112 0.26 6.72 17.56
N ALA A 113 0.73 7.95 17.81
CA ALA A 113 -0.10 9.15 17.62
C ALA A 113 -0.53 9.32 16.16
N MET A 114 0.38 9.10 15.21
CA MET A 114 0.07 9.15 13.77
C MET A 114 -0.93 8.07 13.37
N LEU A 115 -0.78 6.85 13.88
CA LEU A 115 -1.73 5.76 13.62
C LEU A 115 -3.11 6.06 14.21
N LYS A 116 -3.17 6.66 15.40
CA LYS A 116 -4.44 7.13 15.98
C LYS A 116 -5.13 8.16 15.09
N THR A 117 -4.38 9.14 14.57
CA THR A 117 -4.94 10.11 13.62
C THR A 117 -5.40 9.47 12.32
N PHE A 118 -4.66 8.46 11.82
CA PHE A 118 -4.99 7.75 10.59
C PHE A 118 -6.25 6.87 10.73
N LEU A 119 -6.40 6.22 11.88
CA LEU A 119 -7.53 5.32 12.16
C LEU A 119 -8.71 6.03 12.85
N GLU A 120 -8.65 7.36 12.97
CA GLU A 120 -9.63 8.19 13.69
C GLU A 120 -9.91 7.72 15.14
N LEU A 121 -8.91 7.06 15.75
CA LEU A 121 -8.99 6.54 17.11
C LEU A 121 -8.70 7.69 18.08
N LYS A 122 -9.76 8.19 18.74
CA LYS A 122 -9.65 9.16 19.84
C LYS A 122 -8.79 8.64 20.99
#